data_AF-A0A496YRE3-F1
#
_entry.id   AF-A0A496YRE3-F1
#
_cell.length_a   1.000
_cell.length_b   1.000
_cell.length_c   1.000
_cell.angle_alpha   90.00
_cell.angle_beta   90.00
_cell.angle_gamma   90.00
#
_symmetry.space_group_name_H-M   'P 1'
#
loop_
_entity.id
_entity.type
_entity.pdbx_description
1 polymer ?
#
loop_
_entity_poly.entity_id
_entity_poly.type
_entity_poly.pdbx_seq_one_letter_code
_entity_poly.pdbx_strand_id
1 'polypeptide(L)' 'MSIIEEISEIVGPDRVFSDRIECLCYSRDMSVHQGVPDAVIFPKTTEQVSAIMKLAHRDKIPVTARGS' A
#
# COMPACT_ATOMS: atom_id res chain seq x y z
N MET A 1 1.52 15.28 8.43
CA MET A 1 1.06 13.88 8.42
C MET A 1 2.00 13.09 7.54
N SER A 2 2.27 11.84 7.92
CA SER A 2 2.89 10.88 7.03
C SER A 2 1.89 10.42 5.97
N ILE A 3 2.36 9.99 4.80
CA ILE A 3 1.48 9.46 3.75
C ILE A 3 0.67 8.24 4.24
N ILE A 4 1.20 7.46 5.17
CA ILE A 4 0.52 6.30 5.77
C ILE A 4 -0.70 6.76 6.60
N GLU A 5 -0.58 7.86 7.34
CA GLU A 5 -1.71 8.45 8.07
C GLU A 5 -2.79 8.96 7.12
N GLU A 6 -2.42 9.68 6.05
CA GLU A 6 -3.38 10.16 5.04
C GLU A 6 -4.09 8.99 4.33
N ILE A 7 -3.36 7.90 4.02
CA ILE A 7 -3.96 6.69 3.45
C ILE A 7 -4.90 6.03 4.45
N SER A 8 -4.54 5.99 5.74
CA SER A 8 -5.39 5.44 6.80
C SER A 8 -6.70 6.21 6.94
N GLU A 9 -6.75 7.52 6.64
CA GLU A 9 -8.00 8.29 6.61
C GLU A 9 -8.91 7.89 5.43
N ILE A 10 -8.34 7.42 4.31
CA ILE A 10 -9.08 6.99 3.13
C ILE A 10 -9.69 5.60 3.32
N VAL A 11 -8.89 4.64 3.81
CA VAL A 11 -9.30 3.23 3.88
C VAL A 11 -9.73 2.77 5.27
N GLY A 12 -9.36 3.50 6.33
CA GLY A 12 -9.45 3.05 7.71
C GLY A 12 -8.19 2.33 8.18
N PRO A 13 -7.85 2.41 9.48
CA PRO A 13 -6.60 1.89 10.01
C PRO A 13 -6.49 0.35 9.95
N ASP A 14 -7.62 -0.37 9.91
CA ASP A 14 -7.67 -1.84 9.77
C ASP A 14 -7.23 -2.35 8.38
N ARG A 15 -6.92 -1.43 7.46
CA ARG A 15 -6.58 -1.71 6.06
C ARG A 15 -5.18 -1.27 5.66
N VAL A 16 -4.39 -0.82 6.62
CA VAL A 16 -3.04 -0.29 6.43
C VAL A 16 -2.09 -1.12 7.29
N PHE A 17 -1.22 -1.87 6.64
CA PHE A 17 -0.25 -2.73 7.31
C PHE A 17 1.14 -2.21 7.00
N SER A 18 1.86 -1.75 8.02
CA SER A 18 3.24 -1.25 7.92
C SER A 18 4.20 -2.00 8.84
N ASP A 19 3.73 -3.02 9.57
CA ASP A 19 4.61 -3.91 10.31
C ASP A 19 5.52 -4.67 9.34
N ARG A 20 6.77 -4.86 9.75
CA ARG A 20 7.79 -5.49 8.90
C ARG A 20 7.43 -6.92 8.54
N ILE A 21 6.87 -7.69 9.47
CA ILE A 21 6.50 -9.10 9.26
C ILE A 21 5.32 -9.19 8.29
N GLU A 22 4.33 -8.32 8.45
CA GLU A 22 3.20 -8.26 7.53
C GLU A 22 3.65 -7.87 6.11
N CYS A 23 4.51 -6.87 5.98
CA CYS A 23 5.05 -6.46 4.69
C CYS A 23 5.92 -7.54 4.03
N LEU A 24 6.66 -8.33 4.82
CA LEU A 24 7.48 -9.44 4.32
C LEU A 24 6.62 -10.49 3.58
N CYS A 25 5.39 -10.74 4.04
CA CYS A 25 4.45 -11.64 3.37
C CYS A 25 4.09 -11.19 1.94
N TYR A 26 4.23 -9.88 1.65
CA TYR A 26 3.95 -9.28 0.33
C TYR A 26 5.21 -8.87 -0.43
N SER A 27 6.39 -9.35 -0.01
CA SER A 27 7.67 -8.96 -0.60
C SER A 27 8.00 -9.58 -1.96
N ARG A 28 7.26 -10.61 -2.37
CA ARG A 28 7.56 -11.36 -3.59
C ARG A 28 6.35 -12.04 -4.20
N ASP A 29 6.47 -12.37 -5.47
CA ASP A 29 5.60 -13.26 -6.23
C ASP A 29 6.30 -14.62 -6.45
N MET A 30 5.90 -15.36 -7.49
CA MET A 30 6.55 -16.63 -7.85
C MET A 30 7.92 -16.48 -8.53
N SER A 31 8.40 -15.25 -8.73
CA SER A 31 9.73 -15.00 -9.31
C SER A 31 10.86 -15.10 -8.28
N VAL A 32 12.10 -14.94 -8.75
CA VAL A 32 13.30 -14.89 -7.90
C VAL A 32 13.50 -13.52 -7.23
N HIS A 33 12.77 -12.49 -7.68
CA HIS A 33 12.95 -11.13 -7.17
C HIS A 33 12.18 -10.94 -5.86
N GLN A 34 12.73 -10.08 -5.00
CA GLN A 34 12.11 -9.70 -3.75
C GLN A 34 12.27 -8.18 -3.56
N GLY A 35 11.22 -7.55 -3.04
CA GLY A 35 11.19 -6.15 -2.64
C GLY A 35 10.15 -5.99 -1.55
N VAL A 36 10.60 -5.79 -0.31
CA VAL A 36 9.66 -5.64 0.81
C VAL A 36 9.09 -4.23 0.78
N PRO A 37 7.76 -4.06 0.69
CA PRO A 37 7.15 -2.74 0.70
C PRO A 37 7.26 -2.09 2.09
N ASP A 38 7.13 -0.76 2.14
CA ASP A 38 7.03 0.00 3.38
C ASP A 38 5.62 -0.09 4.00
N ALA A 39 4.60 -0.31 3.17
CA ALA A 39 3.23 -0.55 3.60
C ALA A 39 2.44 -1.37 2.57
N VAL A 40 1.44 -2.12 3.05
CA VAL A 40 0.48 -2.89 2.26
C VAL A 40 -0.91 -2.38 2.58
N ILE A 41 -1.67 -2.00 1.54
CA ILE A 41 -2.97 -1.34 1.68
C ILE A 41 -4.05 -2.20 1.03
N PHE A 42 -5.18 -2.40 1.72
CA PHE A 42 -6.32 -3.19 1.25
C PHE A 42 -7.57 -2.34 0.98
N PRO A 43 -7.60 -1.52 -0.09
CA PRO A 43 -8.78 -0.74 -0.44
C PRO A 43 -9.96 -1.65 -0.82
N LYS A 44 -11.18 -1.18 -0.58
CA LYS A 44 -12.44 -1.88 -0.88
C LYS A 44 -13.22 -1.30 -2.06
N THR A 45 -12.93 -0.07 -2.46
CA THR A 45 -13.64 0.59 -3.56
C THR A 45 -12.68 1.27 -4.53
N THR A 46 -13.15 1.50 -5.75
CA THR A 46 -12.41 2.21 -6.79
C THR A 46 -12.09 3.65 -6.38
N GLU A 47 -12.97 4.29 -5.61
CA GLU A 47 -12.78 5.64 -5.09
C GLU A 47 -11.60 5.70 -4.12
N GLN A 48 -11.48 4.70 -3.23
CA GLN A 48 -10.33 4.58 -2.34
C GLN A 48 -9.03 4.39 -3.11
N VAL A 49 -9.03 3.50 -4.12
CA VAL A 49 -7.86 3.31 -5.00
C VAL A 49 -7.49 4.63 -5.69
N SER A 50 -8.45 5.33 -6.28
CA SER A 50 -8.24 6.60 -6.97
C SER A 50 -7.65 7.67 -6.04
N ALA A 51 -8.14 7.76 -4.80
CA ALA A 51 -7.62 8.70 -3.80
C ALA A 51 -6.16 8.37 -3.40
N ILE A 52 -5.84 7.09 -3.16
CA ILE A 52 -4.47 6.65 -2.84
C ILE A 52 -3.53 6.97 -4.00
N MET A 53 -3.91 6.69 -5.25
CA MET A 53 -3.07 6.96 -6.42
C MET A 53 -2.79 8.46 -6.61
N LYS A 54 -3.75 9.33 -6.29
CA LYS A 54 -3.54 10.79 -6.31
C LYS A 54 -2.53 11.23 -5.26
N LEU A 55 -2.62 10.71 -4.03
CA LEU A 55 -1.66 10.98 -2.97
C LEU A 55 -0.25 10.47 -3.34
N ALA A 56 -0.15 9.22 -3.79
CA ALA A 56 1.13 8.65 -4.22
C ALA A 56 1.76 9.43 -5.38
N HIS A 57 0.95 9.92 -6.33
CA HIS A 57 1.45 10.75 -7.42
C HIS A 57 1.97 12.13 -6.97
N ARG A 58 1.27 12.77 -6.02
CA ARG A 58 1.67 14.04 -5.39
C ARG A 58 3.06 13.90 -4.76
N ASP A 59 3.26 12.82 -4.00
CA ASP A 59 4.45 12.63 -3.18
C ASP A 59 5.54 11.78 -3.86
N LYS A 60 5.31 11.38 -5.13
CA LYS A 60 6.21 10.54 -5.94
C LYS A 60 6.53 9.19 -5.28
N ILE A 61 5.56 8.62 -4.59
CA ILE A 61 5.67 7.30 -3.98
C ILE A 61 5.36 6.23 -5.03
N PRO A 62 6.27 5.26 -5.27
CA PRO A 62 5.99 4.14 -6.16
C PRO A 62 4.88 3.26 -5.58
N VAL A 63 3.98 2.80 -6.44
CA VAL A 63 2.88 1.89 -6.07
C VAL A 63 2.97 0.64 -6.92
N THR A 64 3.06 -0.52 -6.27
CA THR A 64 2.98 -1.82 -6.91
C THR A 64 1.59 -2.40 -6.71
N ALA A 65 0.80 -2.44 -7.78
CA ALA A 65 -0.48 -3.14 -7.76
C ALA A 65 -0.23 -4.65 -7.63
N ARG A 66 -0.94 -5.30 -6.71
CA ARG A 66 -0.78 -6.74 -6.43
C ARG A 66 -2.15 -7.42 -6.36
N GLY A 67 -2.34 -8.42 -7.22
CA GLY A 67 -3.46 -9.36 -7.18
C GLY A 67 -3.05 -10.70 -6.54
N SER A 68 -3.86 -11.72 -6.78
CA SER A 68 -3.58 -13.14 -6.47
C SER A 68 -3.29 -13.92 -7.74
#